data_AF-A0A1S8B6V3-F1
#
_entry.id   AF-A0A1S8B6V3-F1
#
_cell.length_a   1.000
_cell.length_b   1.000
_cell.length_c   1.000
_cell.angle_alpha   90.00
_cell.angle_beta   90.00
_cell.angle_gamma   90.00
#
_symmetry.space_group_name_H-M   'P 1'
#
loop_
_entity.id
_entity.type
_entity.pdbx_description
1 polymer ?
#
loop_
_entity_poly.entity_id
_entity_poly.type
_entity_poly.pdbx_seq_one_letter_code
_entity_poly.pdbx_strand_id
1 'polypeptide(L)'
;MARASDVDVDVITDTLGSFNIGDGGTICYLGSRSNLNLLRCGMPHRRAASHETQRRAHTQEPSVLDRVSEELQAHLLDLFWTWQNSWQRIVARDPFLRDLHTDPSFPTSSFSSPSLICAMYALASRYSDMPELRTDPEDATTAGNAFAAEAKQALIHECEAPTISTVQATAILSLRDVAVDKEASGWTYCGMAVRMAVSLGLHLDCSRCVKDGEMTADEAEVRSVTWWGCYVLDKYSLATYFGKAGS
;
A
#
# COMPACT_ATOMS: atom_id res chain seq x y z
N MET A 1 -5.52 38.50 -43.91
CA MET A 1 -5.89 37.10 -43.61
C MET A 1 -4.75 36.48 -42.83
N ALA A 2 -4.80 36.49 -41.50
CA ALA A 2 -3.80 35.86 -40.64
C ALA A 2 -4.36 34.51 -40.16
N ARG A 3 -3.63 33.44 -40.46
CA ARG A 3 -3.84 32.10 -39.88
C ARG A 3 -3.55 32.19 -38.38
N ALA A 4 -4.53 31.88 -37.54
CA ALA A 4 -4.29 31.56 -36.14
C ALA A 4 -3.57 30.20 -36.10
N SER A 5 -2.28 30.24 -35.83
CA SER A 5 -1.43 29.09 -35.56
C SER A 5 -1.76 28.50 -34.20
N ASP A 6 -1.70 27.16 -34.13
CA ASP A 6 -1.73 26.30 -32.95
C ASP A 6 -1.50 27.01 -31.63
N VAL A 7 -2.57 27.08 -30.83
CA VAL A 7 -2.41 27.21 -29.39
C VAL A 7 -1.98 25.83 -28.89
N ASP A 8 -0.69 25.78 -28.57
CA ASP A 8 0.09 24.66 -28.08
C ASP A 8 -0.67 23.86 -27.00
N VAL A 9 -1.08 22.63 -27.36
CA VAL A 9 -1.80 21.71 -26.46
C VAL A 9 -0.96 21.36 -25.22
N ASP A 10 0.37 21.50 -25.32
CA ASP A 10 1.31 21.28 -24.23
C ASP A 10 1.20 22.34 -23.11
N VAL A 11 0.71 23.55 -23.42
CA VAL A 11 0.48 24.61 -22.40
C VAL A 11 -0.75 24.31 -21.53
N ILE A 12 -1.67 23.47 -22.01
CA ILE A 12 -2.88 23.09 -21.26
C ILE A 12 -2.59 21.92 -20.31
N THR A 13 -1.59 21.08 -20.60
CA THR A 13 -1.20 19.97 -19.70
C THR A 13 -0.52 20.40 -18.40
N ASP A 14 -0.16 21.69 -18.25
CA ASP A 14 0.37 22.26 -17.01
C ASP A 14 -0.68 22.40 -15.88
N THR A 15 -1.90 21.90 -16.09
CA THR A 15 -2.97 21.85 -15.08
C THR A 15 -3.00 20.57 -14.26
N LEU A 16 -2.31 19.50 -14.70
CA LEU A 16 -2.05 18.33 -13.86
C LEU A 16 -0.70 18.51 -13.16
N GLY A 17 -0.65 18.18 -11.88
CA GLY A 17 0.59 18.21 -11.11
C GLY A 17 1.71 17.37 -11.73
N SER A 18 2.94 17.54 -11.27
CA SER A 18 4.08 16.80 -11.82
C SER A 18 4.43 15.58 -10.95
N PHE A 19 4.81 14.49 -11.63
CA PHE A 19 5.46 13.35 -10.99
C PHE A 19 6.91 13.68 -10.71
N ASN A 20 7.35 13.45 -9.49
CA ASN A 20 8.73 13.68 -9.05
C ASN A 20 9.26 12.44 -8.36
N ILE A 21 10.56 12.20 -8.44
CA ILE A 21 11.21 11.12 -7.69
C ILE A 21 11.46 11.64 -6.29
N GLY A 22 10.79 11.05 -5.29
CA GLY A 22 10.98 11.36 -3.88
C GLY A 22 12.28 10.76 -3.33
N ASP A 23 12.63 11.15 -2.10
CA ASP A 23 13.74 10.55 -1.35
C ASP A 23 13.49 9.04 -1.20
N GLY A 24 14.33 8.23 -1.85
CA GLY A 24 14.19 6.76 -1.87
C GLY A 24 13.91 6.14 -3.24
N GLY A 25 13.72 6.94 -4.30
CA GLY A 25 13.52 6.42 -5.66
C GLY A 25 12.05 6.15 -6.02
N THR A 26 11.12 6.39 -5.09
CA THR A 26 9.68 6.25 -5.30
C THR A 26 9.10 7.48 -6.00
N ILE A 27 8.19 7.28 -6.97
CA ILE A 27 7.50 8.39 -7.65
C ILE A 27 6.40 8.97 -6.74
N CYS A 28 6.47 10.27 -6.47
CA CYS A 28 5.50 11.05 -5.71
C CYS A 28 4.79 12.07 -6.62
N TYR A 29 3.55 12.43 -6.30
CA TYR A 29 2.79 13.43 -7.05
C TYR A 29 2.74 14.77 -6.33
N LEU A 30 3.14 15.83 -7.03
CA LEU A 30 2.99 17.20 -6.57
C LEU A 30 1.89 17.89 -7.38
N GLY A 31 0.78 18.22 -6.72
CA GLY A 31 -0.37 18.86 -7.38
C GLY A 31 -0.02 20.18 -8.08
N SER A 32 -0.78 20.55 -9.11
CA SER A 32 -0.53 21.74 -9.95
C SER A 32 -0.51 23.08 -9.21
N ARG A 33 -1.09 23.14 -8.00
CA ARG A 33 -1.06 24.33 -7.12
C ARG A 33 0.12 24.35 -6.13
N SER A 34 0.97 23.33 -6.16
CA SER A 34 2.16 23.28 -5.32
C SER A 34 3.28 24.10 -5.95
N ASN A 35 3.79 25.11 -5.23
CA ASN A 35 4.96 25.89 -5.67
C ASN A 35 6.24 25.04 -5.79
N LEU A 36 6.23 23.77 -5.35
CA LEU A 36 7.34 22.83 -5.52
C LEU A 36 7.49 22.32 -6.96
N ASN A 37 6.49 22.44 -7.84
CA ASN A 37 6.60 21.99 -9.25
C ASN A 37 7.71 22.71 -10.02
N LEU A 38 8.16 23.88 -9.55
CA LEU A 38 9.22 24.68 -10.16
C LEU A 38 10.63 24.24 -9.71
N LEU A 39 10.73 23.42 -8.66
CA LEU A 39 12.01 22.88 -8.21
C LEU A 39 12.35 21.62 -9.01
N ARG A 40 12.64 21.76 -10.31
CA ARG A 40 13.44 20.76 -11.05
C ARG A 40 14.88 20.82 -10.55
N CYS A 41 15.11 20.39 -9.32
CA CYS A 41 16.44 20.39 -8.75
C CYS A 41 17.09 19.02 -9.02
N GLY A 42 17.97 19.01 -10.03
CA GLY A 42 18.96 17.95 -10.23
C GLY A 42 19.93 17.90 -9.06
N MET A 43 19.45 17.36 -7.93
CA MET A 43 20.28 17.03 -6.79
C MET A 43 20.96 15.69 -7.06
N PRO A 44 22.30 15.61 -7.01
CA PRO A 44 22.99 14.35 -7.18
C PRO A 44 22.55 13.34 -6.12
N HIS A 45 22.28 12.15 -6.62
CA HIS A 45 21.96 10.90 -5.95
C HIS A 45 22.58 10.76 -4.54
N ARG A 46 21.85 11.18 -3.50
CA ARG A 46 22.06 10.65 -2.16
C ARG A 46 21.34 9.31 -2.13
N ARG A 47 22.06 8.22 -2.43
CA ARG A 47 21.61 6.86 -2.09
C ARG A 47 21.09 6.92 -0.66
N ALA A 48 19.81 6.57 -0.50
CA ALA A 48 19.09 6.57 0.74
C ALA A 48 19.83 5.70 1.78
N ALA A 49 20.71 6.35 2.55
CA ALA A 49 21.22 5.80 3.79
C ALA A 49 20.06 5.56 4.79
N SER A 50 18.85 6.07 4.52
CA SER A 50 17.65 5.86 5.33
C SER A 50 17.16 4.41 5.31
N HIS A 51 17.01 3.75 4.15
CA HIS A 51 16.53 2.35 4.11
C HIS A 51 17.42 1.37 4.89
N GLU A 52 18.74 1.59 4.88
CA GLU A 52 19.70 0.72 5.54
C GLU A 52 19.91 1.08 7.02
N THR A 53 19.73 2.35 7.40
CA THR A 53 19.82 2.80 8.79
C THR A 53 18.54 2.50 9.58
N GLN A 54 17.36 2.56 8.95
CA GLN A 54 16.07 2.18 9.56
C GLN A 54 16.01 0.68 9.89
N ARG A 55 16.54 -0.17 8.99
CA ARG A 55 16.65 -1.64 9.20
C ARG A 55 17.50 -2.00 10.43
N ARG A 56 18.49 -1.16 10.78
CA ARG A 56 19.44 -1.42 11.88
C ARG A 56 18.93 -1.00 13.25
N ALA A 57 17.87 -0.20 13.34
CA ALA A 57 17.34 0.29 14.61
C ALA A 57 16.26 -0.62 15.23
N HIS A 58 15.81 -1.65 14.52
CA HIS A 58 14.93 -2.69 15.07
C HIS A 58 15.74 -3.72 15.85
N THR A 59 15.64 -3.65 17.18
CA THR A 59 16.15 -4.63 18.14
C THR A 59 15.63 -6.03 17.80
N GLN A 60 16.47 -6.85 17.16
CA GLN A 60 16.75 -8.29 17.36
C GLN A 60 15.67 -9.28 17.88
N GLU A 61 14.38 -9.00 17.81
CA GLU A 61 13.34 -10.02 17.94
C GLU A 61 13.09 -10.64 16.56
N PRO A 62 13.08 -11.98 16.44
CA PRO A 62 12.79 -12.64 15.17
C PRO A 62 11.38 -12.27 14.69
N SER A 63 11.25 -11.99 13.38
CA SER A 63 9.97 -11.67 12.78
C SER A 63 8.97 -12.80 13.07
N VAL A 64 7.69 -12.45 13.26
CA VAL A 64 6.61 -13.44 13.30
C VAL A 64 6.59 -14.24 11.99
N LEU A 65 6.97 -13.62 10.85
CA LEU A 65 7.04 -14.31 9.55
C LEU A 65 8.06 -15.45 9.54
N ASP A 66 9.21 -15.30 10.21
CA ASP A 66 10.27 -16.32 10.27
C ASP A 66 9.82 -17.60 11.00
N ARG A 67 8.74 -17.52 11.79
CA ARG A 67 8.18 -18.63 12.58
C ARG A 67 7.06 -19.37 11.86
N VAL A 68 6.59 -18.88 10.71
CA VAL A 68 5.48 -19.46 9.95
C VAL A 68 6.01 -20.47 8.94
N SER A 69 5.52 -21.72 8.98
CA SER A 69 5.89 -22.73 7.98
C SER A 69 5.44 -22.33 6.57
N GLU A 70 6.13 -22.82 5.53
CA GLU A 70 5.76 -22.53 4.14
C GLU A 70 4.32 -22.97 3.81
N GLU A 71 3.86 -24.10 4.38
CA GLU A 71 2.49 -24.58 4.20
C GLU A 71 1.48 -23.61 4.81
N LEU A 72 1.76 -23.06 5.99
CA LEU A 72 0.88 -22.11 6.66
C LEU A 72 0.88 -20.76 5.93
N GLN A 73 2.02 -20.31 5.41
CA GLN A 73 2.11 -19.14 4.55
C GLN A 73 1.23 -19.29 3.30
N ALA A 74 1.35 -20.41 2.59
CA ALA A 74 0.53 -20.70 1.41
C ALA A 74 -0.97 -20.77 1.75
N HIS A 75 -1.33 -21.40 2.87
CA HIS A 75 -2.71 -21.47 3.36
C HIS A 75 -3.30 -20.07 3.62
N LEU A 76 -2.57 -19.21 4.32
CA LEU A 76 -3.02 -17.85 4.62
C LEU A 76 -3.17 -16.99 3.36
N LEU A 77 -2.26 -17.12 2.38
CA LEU A 77 -2.39 -16.44 1.10
C LEU A 77 -3.63 -16.92 0.33
N ASP A 78 -3.87 -18.24 0.29
CA ASP A 78 -5.04 -18.81 -0.38
C ASP A 78 -6.36 -18.29 0.23
N LEU A 79 -6.43 -18.24 1.56
CA LEU A 79 -7.57 -17.64 2.28
C LEU A 79 -7.74 -16.16 1.94
N PHE A 80 -6.66 -15.39 1.90
CA PHE A 80 -6.72 -13.97 1.54
C PHE A 80 -7.31 -13.76 0.13
N TRP A 81 -6.81 -14.51 -0.86
CA TRP A 81 -7.26 -14.38 -2.25
C TRP A 81 -8.70 -14.83 -2.43
N THR A 82 -9.11 -15.87 -1.71
CA THR A 82 -10.46 -16.44 -1.78
C THR A 82 -11.50 -15.52 -1.14
N TRP A 83 -11.24 -15.04 0.08
CA TRP A 83 -12.26 -14.39 0.90
C TRP A 83 -12.20 -12.87 0.93
N GLN A 84 -11.03 -12.26 0.82
CA GLN A 84 -10.88 -10.81 0.97
C GLN A 84 -10.72 -10.08 -0.35
N ASN A 85 -9.80 -10.56 -1.19
CA ASN A 85 -9.52 -9.88 -2.45
C ASN A 85 -10.65 -10.01 -3.49
N SER A 86 -11.67 -10.84 -3.22
CA SER A 86 -12.81 -11.10 -4.10
C SER A 86 -13.82 -9.94 -4.15
N TRP A 87 -13.99 -9.20 -3.06
CA TRP A 87 -14.93 -8.06 -2.98
C TRP A 87 -14.23 -6.72 -2.75
N GLN A 88 -13.04 -6.71 -2.13
CA GLN A 88 -12.25 -5.50 -1.94
C GLN A 88 -10.82 -5.69 -2.47
N ARG A 89 -10.68 -5.59 -3.80
CA ARG A 89 -9.39 -5.80 -4.49
C ARG A 89 -8.43 -4.65 -4.19
N ILE A 90 -7.55 -4.84 -3.19
CA ILE A 90 -6.51 -3.88 -2.80
C ILE A 90 -5.15 -4.27 -3.40
N VAL A 91 -4.92 -5.56 -3.63
CA VAL A 91 -3.63 -6.10 -4.11
C VAL A 91 -3.82 -6.81 -5.45
N ALA A 92 -2.98 -6.48 -6.43
CA ALA A 92 -2.92 -7.20 -7.69
C ALA A 92 -2.19 -8.54 -7.48
N ARG A 93 -2.93 -9.64 -7.61
CA ARG A 93 -2.45 -10.99 -7.25
C ARG A 93 -1.21 -11.41 -8.02
N ASP A 94 -1.21 -11.28 -9.34
CA ASP A 94 -0.14 -11.84 -10.16
C ASP A 94 1.18 -11.05 -10.02
N PRO A 95 1.18 -9.70 -10.04
CA PRO A 95 2.38 -8.93 -9.70
C PRO A 95 2.91 -9.24 -8.30
N PHE A 96 2.02 -9.35 -7.30
CA PHE A 96 2.41 -9.71 -5.93
C PHE A 96 3.07 -11.09 -5.84
N LEU A 97 2.46 -12.12 -6.45
CA LEU A 97 2.99 -13.47 -6.38
C LEU A 97 4.32 -13.59 -7.15
N ARG A 98 4.48 -12.93 -8.29
CA ARG A 98 5.78 -12.88 -8.99
C ARG A 98 6.86 -12.26 -8.12
N ASP A 99 6.52 -11.16 -7.44
CA ASP A 99 7.46 -10.46 -6.57
C ASP A 99 7.82 -11.30 -5.33
N LEU A 100 6.85 -11.99 -4.74
CA LEU A 100 7.05 -12.86 -3.59
C LEU A 100 8.03 -14.02 -3.85
N HIS A 101 8.04 -14.57 -5.07
CA HIS A 101 8.95 -15.65 -5.46
C HIS A 101 10.27 -15.16 -6.08
N THR A 102 10.46 -13.84 -6.19
CA THR A 102 11.71 -13.28 -6.68
C THR A 102 12.79 -13.41 -5.61
N ASP A 103 14.01 -13.78 -6.02
CA ASP A 103 15.13 -13.98 -5.11
C ASP A 103 15.44 -12.66 -4.34
N PRO A 104 15.46 -12.68 -2.99
CA PRO A 104 15.76 -11.51 -2.17
C PRO A 104 17.10 -10.82 -2.49
N SER A 105 18.01 -11.55 -3.14
CA SER A 105 19.31 -11.06 -3.60
C SER A 105 19.20 -10.05 -4.75
N PHE A 106 18.04 -9.98 -5.40
CA PHE A 106 17.71 -8.99 -6.42
C PHE A 106 16.69 -8.01 -5.83
N PRO A 107 17.12 -6.84 -5.31
CA PRO A 107 16.25 -5.88 -4.64
C PRO A 107 15.43 -5.06 -5.65
N THR A 108 14.66 -5.76 -6.49
CA THR A 108 13.66 -5.17 -7.37
C THR A 108 12.26 -5.20 -6.75
N SER A 109 12.10 -5.74 -5.54
CA SER A 109 10.77 -6.03 -5.00
C SER A 109 10.01 -4.74 -4.61
N SER A 110 9.07 -4.36 -5.45
CA SER A 110 8.25 -3.15 -5.31
C SER A 110 6.83 -3.46 -4.82
N PHE A 111 6.39 -4.72 -4.89
CA PHE A 111 4.99 -5.11 -4.73
C PHE A 111 4.74 -6.06 -3.54
N SER A 112 5.79 -6.66 -2.99
CA SER A 112 5.78 -7.53 -1.80
C SER A 112 6.69 -6.92 -0.72
N SER A 113 6.10 -6.50 0.39
CA SER A 113 6.84 -6.04 1.57
C SER A 113 6.49 -6.91 2.79
N PRO A 114 7.40 -7.05 3.78
CA PRO A 114 7.09 -7.77 5.02
C PRO A 114 5.84 -7.23 5.74
N SER A 115 5.67 -5.90 5.76
CA SER A 115 4.49 -5.24 6.35
C SER A 115 3.18 -5.60 5.64
N LEU A 116 3.22 -5.70 4.30
CA LEU A 116 2.08 -6.13 3.49
C LEU A 116 1.75 -7.60 3.73
N ILE A 117 2.75 -8.48 3.74
CA ILE A 117 2.56 -9.90 4.03
C ILE A 117 1.95 -10.09 5.43
N CYS A 118 2.50 -9.42 6.45
CA CYS A 118 1.94 -9.43 7.80
C CYS A 118 0.49 -8.93 7.83
N ALA A 119 0.15 -7.84 7.13
CA ALA A 119 -1.22 -7.34 7.06
C ALA A 119 -2.17 -8.35 6.40
N MET A 120 -1.74 -8.98 5.30
CA MET A 120 -2.51 -10.02 4.61
C MET A 120 -2.75 -11.24 5.51
N TYR A 121 -1.72 -11.72 6.21
CA TYR A 121 -1.82 -12.83 7.16
C TYR A 121 -2.71 -12.49 8.35
N ALA A 122 -2.59 -11.28 8.88
CA ALA A 122 -3.42 -10.80 9.98
C ALA A 122 -4.91 -10.84 9.62
N LEU A 123 -5.27 -10.38 8.43
CA LEU A 123 -6.66 -10.39 7.97
C LEU A 123 -7.12 -11.79 7.58
N ALA A 124 -6.27 -12.59 6.93
CA ALA A 124 -6.60 -13.95 6.50
C ALA A 124 -6.79 -14.92 7.65
N SER A 125 -6.07 -14.73 8.76
CA SER A 125 -6.12 -15.60 9.94
C SER A 125 -7.53 -15.77 10.50
N ARG A 126 -8.42 -14.78 10.30
CA ARG A 126 -9.82 -14.86 10.74
C ARG A 126 -10.65 -15.94 10.02
N TYR A 127 -10.17 -16.42 8.88
CA TYR A 127 -10.82 -17.45 8.07
C TYR A 127 -10.26 -18.85 8.33
N SER A 128 -9.32 -18.97 9.26
CA SER A 128 -8.70 -20.24 9.63
C SER A 128 -9.09 -20.61 11.06
N ASP A 129 -9.35 -21.89 11.29
CA ASP A 129 -9.65 -22.44 12.61
C ASP A 129 -8.39 -22.88 13.37
N MET A 130 -7.21 -22.72 12.79
CA MET A 130 -5.93 -23.17 13.35
C MET A 130 -5.59 -22.39 14.64
N PRO A 131 -5.45 -23.07 15.80
CA PRO A 131 -5.13 -22.41 17.07
C PRO A 131 -3.77 -21.70 17.08
N GLU A 132 -2.84 -22.15 16.25
CA GLU A 132 -1.48 -21.61 16.10
C GLU A 132 -1.47 -20.13 15.66
N LEU A 133 -2.54 -19.68 15.00
CA LEU A 133 -2.70 -18.30 14.53
C LEU A 133 -3.23 -17.36 15.62
N ARG A 134 -3.66 -17.90 16.76
CA ARG A 134 -4.28 -17.17 17.86
C ARG A 134 -3.23 -16.82 18.91
N THR A 135 -3.28 -15.60 19.43
CA THR A 135 -2.44 -15.22 20.58
C THR A 135 -2.96 -15.86 21.87
N ASP A 136 -4.29 -16.06 21.95
CA ASP A 136 -4.93 -16.88 22.96
C ASP A 136 -5.63 -18.06 22.24
N PRO A 137 -5.16 -19.31 22.42
CA PRO A 137 -5.74 -20.48 21.76
C PRO A 137 -7.26 -20.63 21.95
N GLU A 138 -7.78 -20.16 23.09
CA GLU A 138 -9.19 -20.29 23.47
C GLU A 138 -10.07 -19.16 22.90
N ASP A 139 -9.46 -18.06 22.43
CA ASP A 139 -10.17 -16.91 21.87
C ASP A 139 -9.90 -16.75 20.37
N ALA A 140 -10.87 -17.17 19.56
CA ALA A 140 -10.84 -17.07 18.11
C ALA A 140 -10.71 -15.62 17.59
N THR A 141 -11.11 -14.62 18.37
CA THR A 141 -10.98 -13.20 17.97
C THR A 141 -9.52 -12.73 17.98
N THR A 142 -8.62 -13.48 18.62
CA THR A 142 -7.20 -13.16 18.67
C THR A 142 -6.40 -13.65 17.46
N ALA A 143 -7.05 -14.34 16.52
CA ALA A 143 -6.42 -14.82 15.30
C ALA A 143 -5.74 -13.67 14.54
N GLY A 144 -4.46 -13.86 14.20
CA GLY A 144 -3.66 -12.90 13.45
C GLY A 144 -3.27 -11.63 14.21
N ASN A 145 -3.47 -11.56 15.55
CA ASN A 145 -3.05 -10.42 16.36
C ASN A 145 -1.53 -10.18 16.28
N ALA A 146 -0.72 -11.24 16.29
CA ALA A 146 0.73 -11.16 16.20
C ALA A 146 1.19 -10.50 14.89
N PHE A 147 0.65 -10.95 13.75
CA PHE A 147 0.94 -10.36 12.43
C PHE A 147 0.48 -8.90 12.35
N ALA A 148 -0.69 -8.59 12.92
CA ALA A 148 -1.20 -7.21 12.93
C ALA A 148 -0.30 -6.28 13.75
N ALA A 149 0.20 -6.75 14.90
CA ALA A 149 1.12 -5.99 15.73
C ALA A 149 2.42 -5.69 14.99
N GLU A 150 3.00 -6.68 14.31
CA GLU A 150 4.22 -6.50 13.53
C GLU A 150 4.03 -5.55 12.34
N ALA A 151 2.94 -5.71 11.57
CA ALA A 151 2.64 -4.79 10.47
C ALA A 151 2.47 -3.35 10.97
N LYS A 152 1.75 -3.14 12.07
CA LYS A 152 1.56 -1.81 12.68
C LYS A 152 2.87 -1.21 13.16
N GLN A 153 3.77 -2.02 13.72
CA GLN A 153 5.09 -1.58 14.15
C GLN A 153 5.95 -1.14 12.96
N ALA A 154 5.92 -1.89 11.86
CA ALA A 154 6.60 -1.51 10.62
C ALA A 154 6.05 -0.18 10.05
N LEU A 155 4.73 0.00 10.07
CA LEU A 155 4.07 1.21 9.55
C LEU A 155 4.53 2.51 10.22
N ILE A 156 4.91 2.48 11.51
CA ILE A 156 5.40 3.68 12.22
C ILE A 156 6.58 4.30 11.47
N HIS A 157 7.46 3.47 10.91
CA HIS A 157 8.64 3.91 10.17
C HIS A 157 8.34 4.11 8.69
N GLU A 158 7.52 3.25 8.08
CA GLU A 158 7.19 3.37 6.66
C GLU A 158 6.38 4.63 6.31
N CYS A 159 5.67 5.23 7.28
CA CYS A 159 4.92 6.47 7.06
C CYS A 159 5.81 7.67 6.70
N GLU A 160 7.11 7.64 7.00
CA GLU A 160 8.04 8.72 6.63
C GLU A 160 8.33 8.73 5.12
N ALA A 161 8.32 7.56 4.48
CA ALA A 161 8.56 7.37 3.06
C ALA A 161 7.68 6.23 2.53
N PRO A 162 6.36 6.47 2.34
CA PRO A 162 5.42 5.41 2.04
C PRO A 162 5.64 4.84 0.65
N THR A 163 5.44 3.53 0.51
CA THR A 163 5.42 2.81 -0.76
C THR A 163 3.99 2.38 -1.12
N ILE A 164 3.78 1.82 -2.32
CA ILE A 164 2.47 1.23 -2.66
C ILE A 164 2.13 0.08 -1.70
N SER A 165 3.12 -0.76 -1.36
CA SER A 165 2.95 -1.83 -0.38
C SER A 165 2.57 -1.30 1.01
N THR A 166 3.12 -0.15 1.43
CA THR A 166 2.72 0.55 2.67
C THR A 166 1.25 0.98 2.63
N VAL A 167 0.78 1.52 1.50
CA VAL A 167 -0.64 1.87 1.30
C VAL A 167 -1.53 0.62 1.41
N GLN A 168 -1.17 -0.45 0.72
CA GLN A 168 -1.92 -1.71 0.72
C GLN A 168 -1.97 -2.33 2.12
N ALA A 169 -0.83 -2.41 2.81
CA ALA A 169 -0.74 -2.92 4.18
C ALA A 169 -1.64 -2.13 5.13
N THR A 170 -1.61 -0.80 5.02
CA THR A 170 -2.43 0.10 5.85
C THR A 170 -3.93 -0.06 5.56
N ALA A 171 -4.32 -0.20 4.29
CA ALA A 171 -5.71 -0.44 3.91
C ALA A 171 -6.23 -1.80 4.42
N ILE A 172 -5.39 -2.85 4.37
CA ILE A 172 -5.73 -4.18 4.89
C ILE A 172 -5.83 -4.17 6.42
N LEU A 173 -4.93 -3.45 7.11
CA LEU A 173 -5.01 -3.26 8.57
C LEU A 173 -6.27 -2.50 8.99
N SER A 174 -6.72 -1.54 8.18
CA SER A 174 -8.00 -0.88 8.39
C SER A 174 -9.16 -1.88 8.41
N LEU A 175 -9.27 -2.72 7.38
CA LEU A 175 -10.27 -3.78 7.31
C LEU A 175 -10.20 -4.74 8.50
N ARG A 176 -8.98 -5.15 8.85
CA ARG A 176 -8.73 -6.06 9.97
C ARG A 176 -9.15 -5.48 11.30
N ASP A 177 -8.90 -4.21 11.55
CA ASP A 177 -9.27 -3.56 12.81
C ASP A 177 -10.78 -3.37 12.92
N VAL A 178 -11.46 -3.00 11.83
CA VAL A 178 -12.94 -2.97 11.81
C VAL A 178 -13.51 -4.38 12.07
N ALA A 179 -12.89 -5.41 11.51
CA ALA A 179 -13.31 -6.80 11.67
C ALA A 179 -13.21 -7.37 13.09
N VAL A 180 -12.46 -6.72 13.98
CA VAL A 180 -12.31 -7.10 15.40
C VAL A 180 -12.84 -6.01 16.35
N ASP A 181 -13.83 -5.24 15.89
CA ASP A 181 -14.51 -4.19 16.65
C ASP A 181 -13.61 -3.03 17.11
N LYS A 182 -12.43 -2.86 16.48
CA LYS A 182 -11.55 -1.70 16.68
C LYS A 182 -11.85 -0.60 15.66
N GLU A 183 -13.13 -0.21 15.59
CA GLU A 183 -13.69 0.73 14.61
C GLU A 183 -12.88 2.04 14.47
N ALA A 184 -12.55 2.72 15.57
CA ALA A 184 -11.79 3.97 15.55
C ALA A 184 -10.37 3.80 14.96
N SER A 185 -9.73 2.66 15.24
CA SER A 185 -8.43 2.28 14.69
C SER A 185 -8.55 2.01 13.19
N GLY A 186 -9.56 1.23 12.80
CA GLY A 186 -9.89 0.97 11.41
C GLY A 186 -10.12 2.25 10.59
N TRP A 187 -10.90 3.20 11.13
CA TRP A 187 -11.14 4.52 10.52
C TRP A 187 -9.84 5.31 10.32
N THR A 188 -8.96 5.28 11.33
CA THR A 188 -7.68 5.99 11.30
C THR A 188 -6.78 5.45 10.19
N TYR A 189 -6.64 4.12 10.11
CA TYR A 189 -5.85 3.46 9.06
C TYR A 189 -6.46 3.67 7.67
N CYS A 190 -7.80 3.71 7.53
CA CYS A 190 -8.45 4.03 6.25
C CYS A 190 -8.00 5.42 5.76
N GLY A 191 -8.10 6.43 6.61
CA GLY A 191 -7.68 7.79 6.27
C GLY A 191 -6.18 7.89 5.95
N MET A 192 -5.33 7.14 6.67
CA MET A 192 -3.89 7.07 6.39
C MET A 192 -3.62 6.47 5.00
N ALA A 193 -4.23 5.32 4.69
CA ALA A 193 -4.06 4.66 3.39
C ALA A 193 -4.45 5.58 2.23
N VAL A 194 -5.61 6.25 2.32
CA VAL A 194 -6.09 7.18 1.29
C VAL A 194 -5.12 8.36 1.10
N ARG A 195 -4.64 8.97 2.19
CA ARG A 195 -3.69 10.11 2.10
C ARG A 195 -2.36 9.69 1.48
N MET A 196 -1.83 8.52 1.84
CA MET A 196 -0.61 7.99 1.24
C MET A 196 -0.82 7.67 -0.25
N ALA A 197 -1.97 7.07 -0.62
CA ALA A 197 -2.31 6.80 -2.02
C ALA A 197 -2.38 8.08 -2.86
N VAL A 198 -2.95 9.16 -2.32
CA VAL A 198 -2.99 10.47 -2.99
C VAL A 198 -1.59 11.06 -3.12
N SER A 199 -0.78 11.01 -2.05
CA SER A 199 0.61 11.51 -2.04
C SER A 199 1.49 10.83 -3.11
N LEU A 200 1.31 9.51 -3.29
CA LEU A 200 2.00 8.72 -4.32
C LEU A 200 1.40 8.88 -5.72
N GLY A 201 0.33 9.66 -5.88
CA GLY A 201 -0.32 9.87 -7.17
C GLY A 201 -1.02 8.64 -7.74
N LEU A 202 -1.47 7.70 -6.90
CA LEU A 202 -2.10 6.44 -7.38
C LEU A 202 -3.44 6.70 -8.10
N HIS A 203 -4.05 7.86 -7.84
CA HIS A 203 -5.30 8.32 -8.43
C HIS A 203 -5.17 8.85 -9.87
N LEU A 204 -3.94 8.91 -10.40
CA LEU A 204 -3.66 9.53 -11.70
C LEU A 204 -3.57 8.48 -12.80
N ASP A 205 -3.98 8.88 -14.00
CA ASP A 205 -3.86 8.05 -15.18
C ASP A 205 -2.37 7.91 -15.58
N CYS A 206 -1.87 6.68 -15.51
CA CYS A 206 -0.48 6.33 -15.84
C CYS A 206 -0.33 5.86 -17.30
N SER A 207 -1.39 5.92 -18.13
CA SER A 207 -1.36 5.43 -19.51
C SER A 207 -0.26 6.04 -20.37
N ARG A 208 0.09 7.31 -20.12
CA ARG A 208 1.20 7.99 -20.82
C ARG A 208 2.56 7.47 -20.35
N CYS A 209 2.78 7.33 -19.04
CA CYS A 209 4.01 6.77 -18.49
C CYS A 209 4.28 5.35 -18.99
N VAL A 210 3.23 4.53 -19.16
CA VAL A 210 3.35 3.20 -19.75
C VAL A 210 3.73 3.25 -21.24
N LYS A 211 3.11 4.15 -22.02
CA LYS A 211 3.42 4.32 -23.45
C LYS A 211 4.84 4.83 -23.68
N ASP A 212 5.31 5.72 -22.82
CA ASP A 212 6.63 6.34 -22.90
C ASP A 212 7.74 5.41 -22.36
N GLY A 213 7.38 4.25 -21.78
CA GLY A 213 8.32 3.26 -21.25
C GLY A 213 8.88 3.60 -19.86
N GLU A 214 8.37 4.65 -19.23
CA GLU A 214 8.76 5.12 -17.89
C GLU A 214 8.14 4.26 -16.77
N MET A 215 7.10 3.48 -17.08
CA MET A 215 6.38 2.63 -16.12
C MET A 215 6.00 1.29 -16.75
N THR A 216 6.15 0.20 -15.99
CA THR A 216 5.72 -1.13 -16.45
C THR A 216 4.20 -1.29 -16.39
N ALA A 217 3.65 -2.21 -17.19
CA ALA A 217 2.22 -2.52 -17.13
C ALA A 217 1.80 -3.07 -15.74
N ASP A 218 2.66 -3.88 -15.12
CA ASP A 218 2.45 -4.42 -13.77
C ASP A 218 2.38 -3.29 -12.73
N GLU A 219 3.30 -2.32 -12.79
CA GLU A 219 3.28 -1.17 -11.89
C GLU A 219 2.00 -0.34 -12.07
N ALA A 220 1.60 -0.07 -13.32
CA ALA A 220 0.36 0.65 -13.60
C ALA A 220 -0.88 -0.10 -13.08
N GLU A 221 -0.93 -1.43 -13.23
CA GLU A 221 -2.00 -2.26 -12.66
C GLU A 221 -2.02 -2.13 -11.14
N VAL A 222 -0.88 -2.33 -10.48
CA VAL A 222 -0.75 -2.28 -9.02
C VAL A 222 -1.19 -0.92 -8.47
N ARG A 223 -0.79 0.18 -9.12
CA ARG A 223 -1.21 1.54 -8.75
C ARG A 223 -2.72 1.72 -8.85
N SER A 224 -3.31 1.32 -9.98
CA SER A 224 -4.74 1.42 -10.24
C SER A 224 -5.57 0.58 -9.26
N VAL A 225 -5.20 -0.69 -9.08
CA VAL A 225 -5.87 -1.62 -8.16
C VAL A 225 -5.84 -1.07 -6.73
N THR A 226 -4.68 -0.60 -6.29
CA THR A 226 -4.52 -0.05 -4.93
C THR A 226 -5.38 1.19 -4.74
N TRP A 227 -5.39 2.12 -5.70
CA TRP A 227 -6.21 3.33 -5.62
C TRP A 227 -7.70 3.02 -5.53
N TRP A 228 -8.22 2.19 -6.44
CA TRP A 228 -9.64 1.85 -6.45
C TRP A 228 -10.04 1.05 -5.20
N GLY A 229 -9.18 0.16 -4.71
CA GLY A 229 -9.37 -0.52 -3.44
C GLY A 229 -9.47 0.45 -2.25
N CYS A 230 -8.58 1.43 -2.16
CA CYS A 230 -8.64 2.47 -1.13
C CYS A 230 -9.87 3.38 -1.27
N TYR A 231 -10.25 3.76 -2.49
CA TYR A 231 -11.44 4.57 -2.73
C TYR A 231 -12.71 3.85 -2.25
N VAL A 232 -12.85 2.58 -2.60
CA VAL A 232 -13.98 1.75 -2.19
C VAL A 232 -14.02 1.60 -0.67
N LEU A 233 -12.87 1.35 -0.02
CA LEU A 233 -12.74 1.29 1.44
C LEU A 233 -13.21 2.59 2.13
N ASP A 234 -12.80 3.75 1.60
CA ASP A 234 -13.22 5.07 2.10
C ASP A 234 -14.74 5.25 2.01
N LYS A 235 -15.37 4.84 0.90
CA LYS A 235 -16.82 4.93 0.75
C LYS A 235 -17.58 4.00 1.69
N TYR A 236 -17.11 2.78 1.87
CA TYR A 236 -17.73 1.84 2.80
C TYR A 236 -17.61 2.29 4.25
N SER A 237 -16.43 2.76 4.65
CA SER A 237 -16.21 3.28 5.99
C SER A 237 -17.09 4.49 6.27
N LEU A 238 -17.13 5.47 5.36
CA LEU A 238 -18.03 6.63 5.46
C LEU A 238 -19.50 6.21 5.64
N ALA A 239 -19.98 5.28 4.82
CA ALA A 239 -21.36 4.79 4.91
C ALA A 239 -21.64 4.09 6.26
N THR A 240 -20.69 3.30 6.76
CA THR A 240 -20.86 2.54 8.01
C THR A 240 -20.83 3.45 9.24
N TYR A 241 -19.95 4.47 9.26
CA TYR A 241 -19.78 5.35 10.41
C TYR A 241 -20.80 6.49 10.45
N PHE A 242 -21.10 7.11 9.30
CA PHE A 242 -22.06 8.21 9.25
C PHE A 242 -23.50 7.73 9.01
N GLY A 243 -23.71 6.51 8.51
CA GLY A 243 -25.05 5.91 8.38
C GLY A 243 -25.67 5.50 9.72
N LYS A 244 -24.86 5.27 10.76
CA LYS A 244 -25.33 4.97 12.13
C LYS A 244 -25.77 6.23 12.92
N ALA A 245 -25.54 7.44 12.41
CA ALA A 245 -25.84 8.69 13.13
C ALA A 245 -27.31 9.14 13.06
N GLY A 246 -28.24 8.29 12.61
CA GLY A 246 -29.63 8.65 12.31
C GLY A 246 -30.69 7.66 12.77
N SER A 247 -30.45 6.87 13.83
CA SER A 247 -31.47 6.00 14.46
C SER A 247 -31.68 6.33 15.93
#